data_AF-A0A2Z4G786-F1
#
_entry.id   AF-A0A2Z4G786-F1
#
_cell.length_a   1.000
_cell.length_b   1.000
_cell.length_c   1.000
_cell.angle_alpha   90.00
_cell.angle_beta   90.00
_cell.angle_gamma   90.00
#
_symmetry.space_group_name_H-M   'P 1'
#
loop_
_entity.id
_entity.type
_entity.pdbx_description
1 polymer ?
#
loop_
_entity_poly.entity_id
_entity_poly.type
_entity_poly.pdbx_seq_one_letter_code
_entity_poly.pdbx_strand_id
1 'polypeptide(L)'
;MDFKIFILLFAGLSIWLFKRWIFNIKRKRRRDYYRNVYLKSDDWKRKRYVVLKRDNWQCVYCGAPATQVHHKRYAKKNIGKEPIKWLVSVCKPCHDKQH
;
A
#
# COMPACT_ATOMS: atom_id res chain seq x y z
N MET A 1 -11.87 44.83 -9.33
CA MET A 1 -11.85 43.40 -8.93
C MET A 1 -12.90 43.23 -7.84
N ASP A 2 -13.99 42.51 -8.12
CA ASP A 2 -15.16 42.40 -7.24
C ASP A 2 -14.83 41.62 -5.95
N PHE A 3 -15.15 42.19 -4.76
CA PHE A 3 -14.92 41.57 -3.45
C PHE A 3 -15.55 40.17 -3.34
N LYS A 4 -16.66 39.94 -4.06
CA LYS A 4 -17.31 38.63 -4.14
C LYS A 4 -16.40 37.56 -4.77
N ILE A 5 -15.57 37.93 -5.74
CA ILE A 5 -14.64 37.02 -6.41
C ILE A 5 -13.58 36.54 -5.41
N PHE A 6 -13.02 37.44 -4.60
CA PHE A 6 -12.03 37.08 -3.59
C PHE A 6 -12.59 36.15 -2.51
N ILE A 7 -13.83 36.38 -2.06
CA ILE A 7 -14.52 35.48 -1.12
C ILE A 7 -14.68 34.08 -1.72
N LEU A 8 -15.14 33.98 -2.97
CA LEU A 8 -15.33 32.69 -3.64
C LEU A 8 -14.01 31.93 -3.82
N LEU A 9 -12.94 32.64 -4.21
CA LEU A 9 -11.60 32.05 -4.35
C LEU A 9 -11.07 31.56 -3.00
N PHE A 10 -11.22 32.35 -1.93
CA PHE A 10 -10.78 31.98 -0.59
C PHE A 10 -11.58 30.79 -0.03
N ALA A 11 -12.90 30.76 -0.22
CA ALA A 11 -13.75 29.64 0.17
C ALA A 11 -13.38 28.36 -0.58
N GLY A 12 -13.17 28.47 -1.90
CA GLY A 12 -12.70 27.36 -2.74
C GLY A 12 -11.35 26.80 -2.29
N LEU A 13 -10.38 27.69 -2.01
CA LEU A 13 -9.07 27.31 -1.48
C LEU A 13 -9.19 26.64 -0.11
N SER A 14 -9.99 27.19 0.79
CA SER A 14 -10.22 26.65 2.13
C SER A 14 -10.83 25.24 2.07
N ILE A 15 -11.85 25.04 1.23
CA ILE A 15 -12.45 23.72 0.99
C ILE A 15 -11.42 22.74 0.43
N TRP A 16 -10.59 23.17 -0.54
CA TRP A 16 -9.54 22.34 -1.12
C TRP A 16 -8.49 21.95 -0.08
N LEU A 17 -8.01 22.90 0.73
CA LEU A 17 -7.06 22.66 1.82
C LEU A 17 -7.63 21.68 2.85
N PHE A 18 -8.90 21.87 3.24
CA PHE A 18 -9.58 20.97 4.19
C PHE A 18 -9.72 19.55 3.62
N LYS A 19 -10.17 19.40 2.36
CA LYS A 19 -10.24 18.09 1.68
C LYS A 19 -8.86 17.42 1.62
N ARG A 20 -7.81 18.18 1.28
CA ARG A 20 -6.43 17.70 1.25
C ARG A 20 -5.94 17.25 2.63
N TRP A 21 -6.27 17.99 3.68
CA TRP A 21 -5.95 17.64 5.07
C TRP A 21 -6.61 16.33 5.50
N ILE A 22 -7.93 16.18 5.30
CA ILE A 22 -8.65 14.94 5.59
C ILE A 22 -8.07 13.75 4.82
N PHE A 23 -7.76 13.94 3.53
CA PHE A 23 -7.13 12.91 2.72
C PHE A 23 -5.77 12.47 3.27
N ASN A 24 -4.95 13.41 3.72
CA ASN A 24 -3.66 13.12 4.35
C ASN A 24 -3.81 12.33 5.65
N ILE A 25 -4.77 12.68 6.51
CA ILE A 25 -5.09 11.93 7.74
C ILE A 25 -5.50 10.49 7.42
N LYS A 26 -6.43 10.31 6.49
CA LYS A 26 -6.88 8.97 6.07
C LYS A 26 -5.73 8.15 5.50
N ARG A 27 -4.86 8.75 4.69
CA ARG A 27 -3.66 8.09 4.16
C ARG A 27 -2.70 7.65 5.28
N LYS A 28 -2.44 8.53 6.26
CA LYS A 28 -1.55 8.22 7.41
C LYS A 28 -2.11 7.06 8.24
N ARG A 29 -3.39 7.14 8.63
CA ARG A 29 -4.07 6.07 9.40
C ARG A 29 -4.04 4.74 8.66
N ARG A 30 -4.29 4.75 7.35
CA ARG A 30 -4.23 3.54 6.52
C ARG A 30 -2.83 2.92 6.51
N ARG A 31 -1.79 3.74 6.32
CA ARG A 31 -0.39 3.30 6.31
C ARG A 31 0.04 2.74 7.66
N ASP A 32 -0.40 3.38 8.73
CA ASP A 32 -0.18 2.93 10.10
C ASP A 32 -0.81 1.57 10.36
N TYR A 33 -2.12 1.42 10.11
CA TYR A 33 -2.82 0.13 10.20
C TYR A 33 -2.12 -0.96 9.35
N TYR A 34 -1.76 -0.65 8.12
CA TYR A 34 -1.10 -1.61 7.24
C TYR A 34 0.22 -2.13 7.85
N ARG A 35 1.07 -1.24 8.36
CA ARG A 35 2.40 -1.60 8.89
C ARG A 35 2.35 -2.21 10.28
N ASN A 36 1.53 -1.62 11.15
CA ASN A 36 1.54 -1.93 12.57
C ASN A 36 0.51 -2.97 12.98
N VAL A 37 -0.51 -3.22 12.14
CA VAL A 37 -1.56 -4.21 12.41
C VAL A 37 -1.53 -5.32 11.36
N TYR A 38 -1.83 -5.01 10.10
CA TYR A 38 -2.01 -6.04 9.07
C TYR A 38 -0.74 -6.86 8.79
N LEU A 39 0.41 -6.22 8.55
CA LEU A 39 1.65 -6.96 8.29
C LEU A 39 2.14 -7.81 9.47
N LYS A 40 1.58 -7.62 10.67
CA LYS A 40 1.88 -8.43 11.86
C LYS A 40 0.83 -9.50 12.14
N SER A 41 -0.30 -9.49 11.43
CA SER A 41 -1.42 -10.40 11.68
C SER A 41 -1.19 -11.80 11.10
N ASP A 42 -1.94 -12.77 11.61
CA ASP A 42 -1.91 -14.15 11.09
C ASP A 42 -2.50 -14.26 9.68
N ASP A 43 -3.40 -13.34 9.29
CA ASP A 43 -3.90 -13.25 7.91
C ASP A 43 -2.76 -12.97 6.93
N TRP A 44 -1.88 -12.04 7.26
CA TRP A 44 -0.72 -11.76 6.43
C TRP A 44 0.27 -12.92 6.44
N LYS A 45 0.54 -13.55 7.60
CA LYS A 45 1.42 -14.73 7.68
C LYS A 45 0.91 -15.86 6.77
N ARG A 46 -0.40 -16.17 6.83
CA ARG A 46 -1.04 -17.19 5.98
C ARG A 46 -0.95 -16.81 4.50
N LYS A 47 -1.31 -15.58 4.15
CA LYS A 47 -1.22 -15.12 2.75
C LYS A 47 0.21 -15.17 2.22
N ARG A 48 1.18 -14.72 3.01
CA ARG A 48 2.62 -14.79 2.69
C ARG A 48 3.05 -16.22 2.42
N TYR A 49 2.65 -17.18 3.26
CA TYR A 49 2.93 -18.59 3.04
C TYR A 49 2.35 -19.10 1.72
N VAL A 50 1.09 -18.78 1.40
CA VAL A 50 0.47 -19.23 0.14
C VAL A 50 1.21 -18.69 -1.09
N VAL A 51 1.69 -17.44 -1.04
CA VAL A 51 2.46 -16.85 -2.14
C VAL A 51 3.83 -17.54 -2.29
N LEU A 52 4.53 -17.76 -1.18
CA LEU A 52 5.81 -18.50 -1.17
C LEU A 52 5.63 -19.91 -1.72
N LYS A 53 4.59 -20.62 -1.27
CA LYS A 53 4.26 -21.96 -1.74
C LYS A 53 3.92 -21.99 -3.22
N ARG A 54 3.10 -21.06 -3.71
CA ARG A 54 2.73 -20.93 -5.13
C ARG A 54 3.97 -20.79 -6.02
N ASP A 55 4.94 -19.99 -5.58
CA ASP A 55 6.16 -19.70 -6.34
C ASP A 55 7.29 -20.69 -6.04
N ASN A 56 6.96 -21.85 -5.45
CA ASN A 56 7.92 -22.89 -5.09
C ASN A 56 9.12 -22.40 -4.26
N TRP A 57 8.89 -21.42 -3.37
CA TRP A 57 9.92 -20.78 -2.55
C TRP A 57 11.08 -20.20 -3.36
N GLN A 58 10.86 -19.87 -4.63
CA GLN A 58 11.85 -19.28 -5.53
C GLN A 58 11.49 -17.83 -5.86
N CYS A 59 12.53 -17.02 -6.03
CA CYS A 59 12.40 -15.63 -6.45
C CYS A 59 11.94 -15.61 -7.90
N VAL A 60 10.80 -14.96 -8.16
CA VAL A 60 10.24 -14.90 -9.52
C VAL A 60 11.12 -14.14 -10.53
N TYR A 61 12.11 -13.38 -10.05
CA TYR A 61 12.98 -12.57 -10.90
C TYR A 61 14.33 -13.20 -11.18
N CYS A 62 14.87 -14.02 -10.27
CA CYS A 62 16.23 -14.56 -10.41
C CYS A 62 16.38 -16.04 -10.04
N GLY A 63 15.30 -16.72 -9.64
CA GLY A 63 15.32 -18.15 -9.27
C GLY A 63 15.93 -18.47 -7.91
N ALA A 64 16.66 -17.55 -7.27
CA ALA A 64 17.23 -17.75 -5.93
C ALA A 64 16.15 -18.01 -4.87
N PRO A 65 16.46 -18.64 -3.71
CA PRO A 65 15.49 -18.86 -2.65
C PRO A 65 14.79 -17.57 -2.21
N ALA A 66 13.45 -17.59 -2.23
CA ALA A 66 12.63 -16.46 -1.81
C ALA A 66 12.37 -16.50 -0.31
N THR A 67 12.65 -15.38 0.35
CA THR A 67 12.42 -15.19 1.79
C THR A 67 11.42 -14.08 2.07
N GLN A 68 10.95 -13.38 1.04
CA GLN A 68 10.08 -12.23 1.15
C GLN A 68 8.96 -12.27 0.12
N VAL A 69 7.92 -11.47 0.34
CA VAL A 69 6.81 -11.29 -0.61
C VAL A 69 6.70 -9.81 -0.94
N HIS A 70 6.85 -9.49 -2.22
CA HIS A 70 6.71 -8.14 -2.74
C HIS A 70 5.27 -7.87 -3.17
N HIS A 71 4.76 -6.66 -2.87
CA HIS A 71 3.47 -6.19 -3.37
C HIS A 71 3.65 -5.41 -4.68
N LYS A 72 3.22 -5.99 -5.81
CA LYS A 72 3.17 -5.30 -7.10
C LYS A 72 2.14 -4.18 -7.13
N ARG A 73 1.08 -4.32 -6.31
CA ARG A 73 0.02 -3.33 -6.15
C ARG A 73 -0.46 -3.35 -4.71
N TYR A 74 -0.76 -2.17 -4.18
CA TYR A 74 -1.38 -2.02 -2.87
C TYR A 74 -2.89 -1.82 -3.04
N ALA A 75 -3.67 -2.54 -2.24
CA ALA A 75 -5.09 -2.25 -2.12
C ALA A 75 -5.27 -0.76 -1.72
N LYS A 76 -6.39 -0.12 -2.08
CA LYS A 76 -6.76 1.21 -1.55
C LYS A 76 -7.77 1.09 -0.39
N LYS A 77 -8.65 0.10 -0.47
CA LYS A 77 -9.63 -0.30 0.54
C LYS A 77 -9.50 -1.82 0.76
N ASN A 78 -10.07 -2.35 1.84
CA ASN A 78 -10.11 -3.79 2.13
C ASN A 78 -8.71 -4.44 2.12
N ILE A 79 -7.77 -3.86 2.88
CA ILE A 79 -6.44 -4.46 3.13
C ILE A 79 -6.63 -5.89 3.60
N GLY A 80 -5.90 -6.84 3.03
CA GLY A 80 -6.07 -8.25 3.37
C GLY A 80 -6.97 -9.01 2.41
N LYS A 81 -7.69 -8.33 1.51
CA LYS A 81 -8.53 -8.98 0.50
C LYS A 81 -8.00 -8.82 -0.93
N GLU A 82 -6.79 -8.29 -1.10
CA GLU A 82 -6.18 -8.18 -2.42
C GLU A 82 -5.91 -9.54 -3.08
N PRO A 83 -6.03 -9.64 -4.43
CA PRO A 83 -5.74 -10.85 -5.16
C PRO A 83 -4.29 -11.31 -4.97
N ILE A 84 -4.08 -12.61 -4.79
CA ILE A 84 -2.73 -13.20 -4.65
C ILE A 84 -1.82 -12.89 -5.84
N LYS A 85 -2.36 -12.70 -7.05
CA LYS A 85 -1.59 -12.31 -8.24
C LYS A 85 -0.91 -10.94 -8.11
N TRP A 86 -1.29 -10.10 -7.14
CA TRP A 86 -0.62 -8.84 -6.83
C TRP A 86 0.62 -9.02 -5.94
N LEU A 87 0.86 -10.25 -5.47
CA LEU A 87 1.98 -10.62 -4.62
C LEU A 87 2.90 -11.57 -5.38
N VAL A 88 4.20 -11.43 -5.15
CA VAL A 88 5.23 -12.31 -5.72
C VAL A 88 6.30 -12.63 -4.69
N SER A 89 6.79 -13.86 -4.72
CA SER A 89 7.91 -14.33 -3.90
C SER A 89 9.22 -13.80 -4.46
N VAL A 90 10.03 -13.21 -3.58
CA VAL A 90 11.29 -12.60 -3.95
C VAL A 90 12.37 -12.87 -2.91
N CYS A 91 13.61 -12.94 -3.37
CA CYS A 91 14.78 -12.87 -2.49
C CYS A 91 14.97 -11.41 -2.02
N LYS A 92 15.69 -11.22 -0.91
CA LYS A 92 15.96 -9.88 -0.36
C LYS A 92 16.61 -8.92 -1.38
N PRO A 93 17.66 -9.29 -2.13
CA PRO A 93 18.26 -8.39 -3.12
C PRO A 93 17.29 -7.93 -4.20
N CYS A 94 16.45 -8.83 -4.71
CA CYS A 94 15.43 -8.47 -5.69
C CYS A 94 14.33 -7.61 -5.06
N HIS A 95 13.92 -7.89 -3.82
CA HIS A 95 12.94 -7.08 -3.12
C HIS A 95 13.41 -5.64 -2.94
N ASP A 96 14.66 -5.45 -2.50
CA ASP A 96 15.24 -4.13 -2.26
C ASP A 96 15.35 -3.32 -3.56
N LYS A 97 15.60 -3.97 -4.71
CA LYS A 97 15.60 -3.32 -6.04
C LYS A 97 14.22 -2.82 -6.50
N GLN A 98 13.13 -3.24 -5.86
CA GLN A 98 11.77 -2.82 -6.21
C GLN A 98 11.25 -1.64 -5.37
N HIS A 99 11.99 -1.19 -4.35
CA HIS A 99 11.62 -0.06 -3.48
C HIS A 99 12.61 1.10 -3.65
#